data_AF-Q25056-F1
#
_entry.id   AF-Q25056-F1
#
_cell.length_a   1.000
_cell.length_b   1.000
_cell.length_c   1.000
_cell.angle_alpha   90.00
_cell.angle_beta   90.00
_cell.angle_gamma   90.00
#
_symmetry.space_group_name_H-M   'P 1'
#
loop_
_entity.id
_entity.type
_entity.pdbx_description
1 polymer ?
#
loop_
_entity_poly.entity_id
_entity_poly.type
_entity_poly.pdbx_seq_one_letter_code
_entity_poly.pdbx_strand_id
1 'polypeptide(L)' 'PKPVGRRPRKPGVDRKPRQAYSSKQLERLEEEFKADKYLSVSKRLELSMSLNLTETQIKTWFQNRR' A
#
# COMPACT_ATOMS: atom_id res chain seq x y z
N PRO A 1 14.47 -14.59 32.26
CA PRO A 1 13.78 -14.89 30.98
C PRO A 1 12.33 -14.37 30.95
N LYS A 2 12.11 -13.19 30.35
CA LYS A 2 10.75 -12.60 30.22
C LYS A 2 10.08 -13.14 28.94
N PRO A 3 8.84 -13.65 29.00
CA PRO A 3 8.16 -14.14 27.81
C PRO A 3 7.71 -12.97 26.94
N VAL A 4 8.05 -13.04 25.66
CA VAL A 4 7.60 -12.11 24.62
C VAL A 4 6.10 -12.36 24.37
N GLY A 5 5.25 -11.65 25.11
CA GLY A 5 3.82 -11.66 24.89
C GLY A 5 3.51 -11.06 23.51
N ARG A 6 3.29 -11.94 22.51
CA ARG A 6 2.62 -11.54 21.26
C ARG A 6 1.25 -11.00 21.65
N ARG A 7 1.09 -9.67 21.58
CA ARG A 7 -0.21 -9.03 21.76
C ARG A 7 -1.23 -9.71 20.83
N PRO A 8 -2.35 -10.24 21.34
CA PRO A 8 -3.40 -10.76 20.50
C PRO A 8 -3.93 -9.61 19.65
N ARG A 9 -3.79 -9.72 18.32
CA ARG A 9 -4.41 -8.78 17.39
C ARG A 9 -5.91 -8.92 17.54
N LYS A 10 -6.55 -7.88 18.09
CA LYS A 10 -8.00 -7.78 18.26
C LYS A 10 -8.73 -8.21 16.96
N PRO A 11 -9.57 -9.25 16.99
CA PRO A 11 -10.45 -9.58 15.87
C PRO A 11 -11.64 -8.62 15.93
N GLY A 12 -11.59 -7.50 15.20
CA GLY A 12 -12.68 -6.53 15.27
C GLY A 12 -12.48 -5.21 14.54
N VAL A 13 -11.62 -5.16 13.53
CA VAL A 13 -11.71 -4.09 12.54
C VAL A 13 -12.21 -4.77 11.30
N ASP A 14 -13.45 -4.49 10.94
CA ASP A 14 -14.04 -4.73 9.63
C ASP A 14 -13.01 -4.28 8.60
N ARG A 15 -12.18 -5.22 8.15
CA ARG A 15 -11.15 -4.93 7.17
C ARG A 15 -11.95 -4.67 5.92
N LYS A 16 -12.05 -3.38 5.57
CA LYS A 16 -12.58 -2.91 4.29
C LYS A 16 -12.31 -3.99 3.25
N PRO A 17 -13.35 -4.55 2.60
CA PRO A 17 -13.18 -5.69 1.71
C PRO A 17 -11.99 -5.41 0.81
N ARG A 18 -11.05 -6.35 0.76
CA ARG A 18 -9.82 -6.20 -0.04
C ARG A 18 -10.25 -5.97 -1.48
N GLN A 19 -10.29 -4.71 -1.88
CA GLN A 19 -10.55 -4.34 -3.25
C GLN A 19 -9.26 -4.68 -4.01
N ALA A 20 -9.34 -5.66 -4.90
CA ALA A 20 -8.24 -5.98 -5.78
C ALA A 20 -7.95 -4.75 -6.65
N TYR A 21 -6.66 -4.40 -6.78
CA TYR A 21 -6.24 -3.39 -7.75
C TYR A 21 -6.48 -3.95 -9.16
N SER A 22 -6.97 -3.11 -10.06
CA SER A 22 -7.11 -3.47 -11.47
C SER A 22 -5.75 -3.66 -12.13
N SER A 23 -5.70 -4.39 -13.25
CA SER A 23 -4.45 -4.61 -13.99
C SER A 23 -3.76 -3.29 -14.35
N LYS A 24 -4.54 -2.29 -14.78
CA LYS A 24 -4.04 -0.94 -15.11
C LYS A 24 -3.46 -0.21 -13.89
N GLN A 25 -4.07 -0.38 -12.70
CA GLN A 25 -3.53 0.19 -11.47
C GLN A 25 -2.21 -0.47 -11.08
N LEU A 26 -2.12 -1.81 -11.18
CA LEU A 26 -0.91 -2.54 -10.88
C LEU A 26 0.23 -2.18 -11.84
N GLU A 27 -0.05 -2.14 -13.14
CA GLU A 27 0.94 -1.82 -14.17
C GLU A 27 1.58 -0.46 -13.94
N ARG A 28 0.77 0.57 -13.64
CA ARG A 28 1.28 1.92 -13.35
C ARG A 28 2.07 1.98 -12.04
N LEU A 29 1.62 1.28 -10.99
CA LEU A 29 2.36 1.19 -9.72
C LEU A 29 3.70 0.46 -9.90
N GLU A 30 3.75 -0.60 -10.73
CA GLU A 30 4.96 -1.35 -11.04
C GLU A 30 5.93 -0.58 -11.92
N GLU A 31 5.42 0.17 -12.91
CA GLU A 31 6.23 1.06 -13.74
C GLU A 31 6.92 2.12 -12.87
N GLU A 32 6.17 2.77 -11.99
CA GLU A 32 6.74 3.80 -11.11
C GLU A 32 7.71 3.18 -10.09
N PHE A 33 7.43 1.98 -9.57
CA PHE A 33 8.35 1.27 -8.67
C PHE A 33 9.65 0.83 -9.34
N LYS A 34 9.61 0.51 -10.64
CA LYS A 34 10.81 0.21 -11.44
C LYS A 34 11.64 1.48 -11.68
N ALA A 35 10.98 2.62 -11.88
CA ALA A 35 11.65 3.91 -12.04
C ALA A 35 12.27 4.42 -10.73
N ASP A 36 11.50 4.37 -9.64
CA ASP A 36 11.94 4.79 -8.31
C ASP A 36 11.37 3.85 -7.23
N LYS A 37 12.27 3.21 -6.47
CA LYS A 37 11.89 2.32 -5.36
C LYS A 37 11.31 3.09 -4.16
N TYR A 38 11.46 4.42 -4.13
CA TYR A 38 11.03 5.27 -3.03
C TYR A 38 10.09 6.36 -3.51
N LEU A 39 8.83 6.27 -3.07
CA LEU A 39 7.82 7.20 -3.53
C LEU A 39 7.85 8.53 -2.77
N SER A 40 8.18 9.60 -3.50
CA SER A 40 8.08 10.98 -3.02
C SER A 40 6.63 11.40 -2.79
N VAL A 41 6.41 12.43 -1.95
CA VAL A 41 5.06 12.93 -1.62
C VAL A 41 4.31 13.38 -2.88
N SER A 42 4.99 14.11 -3.76
CA SER A 42 4.41 14.60 -5.02
C SER A 42 3.96 13.46 -5.93
N LYS A 43 4.78 12.39 -6.09
CA LYS A 43 4.37 11.23 -6.90
C LYS A 43 3.24 10.44 -6.27
N ARG A 44 3.15 10.43 -4.93
CA ARG A 44 2.05 9.75 -4.24
C ARG A 44 0.71 10.40 -4.54
N LEU A 45 0.68 11.73 -4.48
CA LEU A 45 -0.49 12.52 -4.85
C LEU A 45 -0.87 12.30 -6.31
N GLU A 46 0.10 12.32 -7.22
CA GLU A 46 -0.16 12.12 -8.65
C GLU A 46 -0.77 10.74 -8.92
N LEU A 47 -0.16 9.66 -8.40
CA LEU A 47 -0.68 8.31 -8.56
C LEU A 47 -2.02 8.12 -7.86
N SER A 48 -2.25 8.79 -6.72
CA SER A 48 -3.51 8.75 -5.99
C SER A 48 -4.66 9.27 -6.86
N MET A 49 -4.43 10.42 -7.50
CA MET A 49 -5.38 11.04 -8.42
C MET A 49 -5.57 10.21 -9.69
N SER A 50 -4.49 9.76 -10.34
CA SER A 50 -4.58 8.97 -11.58
C SER A 50 -5.23 7.59 -11.39
N LEU A 51 -4.96 6.93 -10.26
CA LEU A 51 -5.40 5.56 -10.01
C LEU A 51 -6.69 5.50 -9.18
N ASN A 52 -7.22 6.63 -8.72
CA ASN A 52 -8.33 6.68 -7.75
C ASN A 52 -8.04 5.80 -6.51
N LEU A 53 -6.81 5.84 -6.04
CA LEU A 53 -6.36 5.14 -4.84
C LEU A 53 -6.00 6.17 -3.78
N THR A 54 -6.14 5.83 -2.51
CA THR A 54 -5.65 6.71 -1.45
C THR A 54 -4.13 6.65 -1.37
N GLU A 55 -3.51 7.76 -0.96
CA GLU A 55 -2.07 7.83 -0.68
C GLU A 55 -1.60 6.71 0.26
N THR A 56 -2.45 6.33 1.23
CA THR A 56 -2.16 5.23 2.16
C THR A 56 -2.12 3.87 1.45
N GLN A 57 -3.02 3.61 0.50
CA GLN A 57 -3.01 2.38 -0.30
C GLN A 57 -1.74 2.29 -1.15
N ILE A 58 -1.36 3.39 -1.80
CA ILE A 58 -0.14 3.46 -2.62
C ILE A 58 1.10 3.26 -1.74
N LYS A 59 1.19 3.95 -0.61
CA LYS A 59 2.27 3.78 0.36
C LYS A 59 2.37 2.33 0.84
N THR A 60 1.24 1.69 1.16
CA THR A 60 1.19 0.30 1.63
C THR A 60 1.61 -0.67 0.54
N TRP A 61 1.18 -0.44 -0.71
CA TRP A 61 1.59 -1.26 -1.86
C TRP A 61 3.11 -1.17 -2.06
N PHE A 62 3.69 0.04 -2.06
CA PHE A 62 5.14 0.25 -2.18
C PHE A 62 5.92 -0.39 -1.02
N GLN A 63 5.39 -0.35 0.20
CA GLN A 63 5.99 -1.02 1.35
C GLN A 63 5.92 -2.56 1.29
N ASN A 64 4.91 -3.12 0.63
CA ASN A 64 4.76 -4.57 0.42
C ASN A 64 5.57 -5.07 -0.79
N ARG A 65 6.02 -4.17 -1.68
CA ARG A 65 6.73 -4.53 -2.91
C ARG A 65 8.27 -4.52 -2.77
N ARG A 66 8.80 -3.89 -1.73
CA ARG A 66 10.25 -3.88 -1.42
C ARG A 66 10.80 -5.25 -1.01
#